data_AF-A0A3N5H0Z9-F1
#
_entry.id   AF-A0A3N5H0Z9-F1
#
_cell.length_a   1.000
_cell.length_b   1.000
_cell.length_c   1.000
_cell.angle_alpha   90.00
_cell.angle_beta   90.00
_cell.angle_gamma   90.00
#
_symmetry.space_group_name_H-M   'P 1'
#
loop_
_entity.id
_entity.type
_entity.pdbx_description
1 polymer ?
#
loop_
_entity_poly.entity_id
_entity_poly.type
_entity_poly.pdbx_seq_one_letter_code
_entity_poly.pdbx_strand_id
1 'polypeptide(L)'
;MRSQLLSAHPVRTALGASIVAGVALWFSRGAMDVVGGVETGARVAMLPSWPELAGLVVLLLVICVAGALKRPHARSGVVAERTLSWDSTRADALRPLYALALLLVPYLPWLPDRVPAVRILAGPGRWWLWAVAIGQVIWILASRIGWKFQLDRRIASFAIFGVSLAVYASTWAQVSQTGFFPGGDEPHYLVITQSLLRDHDFKIENNHERGDYAEYFPSRLRPDYRARGRNGEIYSIHPVGLPILAAPAYALGGYRAVVWFLMGVAATTDALLWLWTLTLTGSGAAATFAWAA
;
A
#
# COMPACT_ATOMS: atom_id res chain seq x y z
N MET A 1 -27.02 20.07 -22.08
CA MET A 1 -27.29 18.68 -22.48
C MET A 1 -26.04 17.80 -22.39
N ARG A 2 -25.37 17.78 -21.23
CA ARG A 2 -24.23 16.91 -20.88
C ARG A 2 -24.25 16.76 -19.36
N SER A 3 -24.71 15.62 -18.84
CA SER A 3 -24.37 15.04 -17.51
C SER A 3 -25.29 13.92 -17.01
N GLN A 4 -26.19 13.34 -17.82
CA GLN A 4 -27.01 12.19 -17.36
C GLN A 4 -26.33 10.81 -17.46
N LEU A 5 -25.02 10.75 -17.78
CA LEU A 5 -24.38 9.47 -18.15
C LEU A 5 -23.70 8.67 -17.03
N LEU A 6 -23.78 9.07 -15.74
CA LEU A 6 -23.16 8.28 -14.66
C LEU A 6 -23.98 8.23 -13.35
N SER A 7 -25.31 8.26 -13.40
CA SER A 7 -26.11 7.81 -12.25
C SER A 7 -26.34 6.30 -12.36
N ALA A 8 -25.33 5.49 -12.00
CA ALA A 8 -25.61 4.12 -11.60
C ALA A 8 -26.63 4.20 -10.47
N HIS A 9 -27.80 3.58 -10.64
CA HIS A 9 -28.86 3.58 -9.63
C HIS A 9 -28.23 3.17 -8.28
N PRO A 10 -28.42 3.89 -7.16
CA PRO A 10 -27.75 3.63 -5.88
C PRO A 10 -27.80 2.16 -5.44
N VAL A 11 -28.92 1.50 -5.73
CA VAL A 11 -29.13 0.07 -5.53
C VAL A 11 -28.11 -0.79 -6.31
N ARG A 12 -27.84 -0.49 -7.58
CA ARG A 12 -26.85 -1.22 -8.41
C ARG A 12 -25.44 -1.08 -7.85
N THR A 13 -25.06 0.12 -7.43
CA THR A 13 -23.74 0.37 -6.84
C THR A 13 -23.55 -0.46 -5.57
N ALA A 14 -24.55 -0.46 -4.68
CA ALA A 14 -24.51 -1.22 -3.44
C ALA A 14 -24.49 -2.73 -3.69
N LEU A 15 -25.37 -3.25 -4.56
CA LEU A 15 -25.39 -4.67 -4.91
C LEU A 15 -24.08 -5.13 -5.53
N GLY A 16 -23.54 -4.37 -6.50
CA GLY A 16 -22.27 -4.69 -7.14
C GLY A 16 -21.10 -4.71 -6.16
N ALA A 17 -21.03 -3.72 -5.26
CA ALA A 17 -20.02 -3.67 -4.19
C ALA A 17 -20.12 -4.89 -3.26
N SER A 18 -21.34 -5.32 -2.89
CA SER A 18 -21.55 -6.50 -2.05
C SER A 18 -21.20 -7.81 -2.75
N ILE A 19 -21.49 -7.93 -4.05
CA ILE A 19 -21.06 -9.10 -4.84
C ILE A 19 -19.55 -9.17 -4.87
N VAL A 20 -18.86 -8.06 -5.20
CA VAL A 20 -17.39 -8.01 -5.23
C VAL A 20 -16.80 -8.37 -3.87
N ALA A 21 -17.33 -7.81 -2.78
CA ALA A 21 -16.87 -8.13 -1.43
C ALA A 21 -17.09 -9.61 -1.07
N GLY A 22 -18.19 -10.23 -1.54
CA GLY A 22 -18.48 -11.64 -1.28
C GLY A 22 -17.52 -12.57 -2.02
N VAL A 23 -17.27 -12.28 -3.30
CA VAL A 23 -16.27 -12.99 -4.11
C VAL A 23 -14.86 -12.81 -3.51
N ALA A 24 -14.51 -11.58 -3.14
CA ALA A 24 -13.23 -11.27 -2.50
C ALA A 24 -13.04 -12.02 -1.17
N LEU A 25 -14.09 -12.16 -0.36
CA LEU A 25 -14.04 -12.87 0.90
C LEU A 25 -13.82 -14.37 0.68
N TRP A 26 -14.42 -14.94 -0.36
CA TRP A 26 -14.17 -16.32 -0.78
C TRP A 26 -12.71 -16.53 -1.21
N PHE A 27 -12.16 -15.66 -2.07
CA PHE A 27 -10.74 -15.71 -2.45
C PHE A 27 -9.77 -15.49 -1.28
N SER A 28 -10.17 -14.69 -0.28
CA SER A 28 -9.36 -14.42 0.92
C SER A 28 -9.25 -15.64 1.84
N ARG A 29 -10.19 -16.58 1.71
CA ARG A 29 -10.18 -17.87 2.43
C ARG A 29 -9.41 -18.95 1.67
N GLY A 30 -9.12 -18.71 0.40
CA GLY A 30 -8.23 -19.55 -0.38
C GLY A 30 -6.78 -19.40 0.04
N ALA A 31 -5.98 -20.41 -0.32
CA ALA A 31 -4.53 -20.37 -0.26
C ALA A 31 -3.97 -20.56 -1.66
N MET A 32 -2.90 -19.84 -1.98
CA MET A 32 -2.14 -20.02 -3.21
C MET A 32 -0.72 -20.38 -2.85
N ASP A 33 -0.21 -21.44 -3.46
CA ASP A 33 1.16 -21.88 -3.30
C ASP A 33 1.80 -22.18 -4.66
N VAL A 34 3.12 -22.25 -4.70
CA VAL A 34 3.91 -22.59 -5.90
C VAL A 34 4.63 -23.90 -5.62
N VAL A 35 4.23 -24.95 -6.32
CA VAL A 35 4.80 -26.30 -6.18
C VAL A 35 5.77 -26.54 -7.32
N GLY A 36 7.06 -26.71 -7.02
CA GLY A 36 8.14 -26.96 -8.00
C GLY A 36 9.23 -25.89 -7.99
N GLY A 37 10.26 -26.06 -8.84
CA GLY A 37 11.40 -25.14 -8.93
C GLY A 37 11.06 -23.80 -9.59
N VAL A 38 11.97 -22.82 -9.51
CA VAL A 38 11.76 -21.44 -10.00
C VAL A 38 11.38 -21.35 -11.48
N GLU A 39 11.78 -22.33 -12.30
CA GLU A 39 11.51 -22.37 -13.75
C GLU A 39 10.33 -23.29 -14.15
N THR A 40 9.90 -24.21 -13.28
CA THR A 40 8.88 -25.24 -13.57
C THR A 40 7.73 -25.27 -12.57
N GLY A 41 7.70 -24.32 -11.63
CA GLY A 41 6.74 -24.26 -10.55
C GLY A 41 5.30 -24.12 -11.05
N ALA A 42 4.46 -25.08 -10.72
CA ALA A 42 3.02 -25.00 -10.94
C ALA A 42 2.37 -24.24 -9.78
N ARG A 43 1.59 -23.20 -10.10
CA ARG A 43 0.77 -22.52 -9.08
C ARG A 43 -0.44 -23.40 -8.76
N VAL A 44 -0.63 -23.68 -7.48
CA VAL A 44 -1.78 -24.43 -6.98
C VAL A 44 -2.61 -23.50 -6.10
N ALA A 45 -3.87 -23.29 -6.49
CA ALA A 45 -4.83 -22.53 -5.69
C ALA A 45 -5.79 -23.50 -4.98
N MET A 46 -5.70 -23.53 -3.66
CA MET A 46 -6.65 -24.23 -2.80
C MET A 46 -7.81 -23.29 -2.48
N LEU A 47 -8.89 -23.39 -3.26
CA LEU A 47 -10.06 -22.53 -3.11
C LEU A 47 -11.15 -23.24 -2.30
N PRO A 48 -11.94 -22.50 -1.50
CA PRO A 48 -13.09 -23.07 -0.81
C PRO A 48 -14.17 -23.56 -1.80
N SER A 49 -15.17 -24.29 -1.31
CA SER A 49 -16.19 -24.89 -2.18
C SER A 49 -17.07 -23.85 -2.89
N TRP A 50 -17.65 -24.21 -4.04
CA TRP A 50 -18.58 -23.31 -4.76
C TRP A 50 -19.87 -22.97 -3.98
N PRO A 51 -20.44 -23.83 -3.11
CA PRO A 51 -21.57 -23.44 -2.27
C PRO A 51 -21.18 -22.37 -1.25
N GLU A 52 -19.94 -22.39 -0.76
CA GLU A 52 -19.43 -21.36 0.14
C GLU A 52 -19.34 -20.00 -0.55
N LEU A 53 -18.92 -19.96 -1.83
CA LEU A 53 -18.96 -18.74 -2.63
C LEU A 53 -20.39 -18.18 -2.71
N ALA A 54 -21.36 -19.02 -3.05
CA ALA A 54 -22.76 -18.61 -3.13
C ALA A 54 -23.27 -18.11 -1.76
N GLY A 55 -22.95 -18.82 -0.68
CA GLY A 55 -23.31 -18.45 0.69
C GLY A 55 -22.75 -17.10 1.11
N LEU A 56 -21.47 -16.82 0.84
CA LEU A 56 -20.82 -15.55 1.19
C LEU A 56 -21.37 -14.37 0.39
N VAL A 57 -21.62 -14.56 -0.92
CA VAL A 57 -22.25 -13.53 -1.76
C VAL A 57 -23.67 -13.24 -1.28
N VAL A 58 -24.48 -14.27 -1.01
CA VAL A 58 -25.84 -14.10 -0.47
C VAL A 58 -25.81 -13.42 0.89
N LEU A 59 -24.89 -13.81 1.78
CA LEU A 59 -24.74 -13.19 3.09
C LEU A 59 -24.48 -11.68 2.98
N LEU A 60 -23.53 -11.26 2.14
CA LEU A 60 -23.25 -9.83 1.98
C LEU A 60 -24.38 -9.07 1.27
N LEU A 61 -25.07 -9.71 0.33
CA LEU A 61 -26.28 -9.15 -0.28
C LEU A 61 -27.40 -8.96 0.75
N VAL A 62 -27.60 -9.92 1.66
CA VAL A 62 -28.57 -9.81 2.76
C VAL A 62 -28.18 -8.69 3.72
N ILE A 63 -26.90 -8.56 4.09
CA ILE A 63 -26.40 -7.46 4.93
C ILE A 63 -26.64 -6.10 4.24
N CYS A 64 -26.36 -6.02 2.94
CA CYS A 64 -26.63 -4.83 2.13
C CYS A 64 -28.13 -4.48 2.11
N VAL A 65 -29.00 -5.46 1.82
CA VAL A 65 -30.46 -5.28 1.84
C VAL A 65 -30.94 -4.86 3.24
N ALA A 66 -30.45 -5.49 4.30
CA ALA A 66 -30.78 -5.15 5.67
C ALA A 66 -30.34 -3.71 6.05
N GLY A 67 -29.17 -3.27 5.59
CA GLY A 67 -28.69 -1.89 5.75
C GLY A 67 -29.49 -0.83 4.97
N ALA A 68 -30.21 -1.27 3.92
CA ALA A 68 -31.10 -0.44 3.11
C ALA A 68 -32.50 -0.26 3.71
N LEU A 69 -32.90 -1.16 4.62
CA LEU A 69 -34.20 -1.07 5.29
C LEU A 69 -34.18 0.13 6.24
N LYS A 70 -34.98 1.16 5.94
CA LYS A 70 -35.24 2.26 6.88
C LYS A 70 -35.89 1.70 8.14
N ARG A 71 -35.40 2.09 9.33
CA ARG A 71 -36.19 1.94 10.56
C ARG A 71 -37.41 2.86 10.42
N PRO A 72 -38.65 2.36 10.56
CA PRO A 72 -39.84 3.21 10.46
C PRO A 72 -39.75 4.29 11.55
N HIS A 73 -39.77 5.56 11.15
CA HIS A 73 -39.97 6.66 12.10
C HIS A 73 -41.47 6.74 12.34
N ALA A 74 -41.94 6.16 13.45
CA ALA A 74 -43.35 6.19 13.83
C ALA A 74 -43.74 7.62 14.23
N ARG A 75 -44.11 8.43 13.25
CA ARG A 75 -45.01 9.56 13.46
C ARG A 75 -46.29 9.23 12.72
N SER A 76 -47.37 9.12 13.49
CA SER A 76 -48.76 8.82 13.11
C SER A 76 -49.02 7.47 12.44
N GLY A 77 -49.45 6.48 13.25
CA GLY A 77 -50.59 5.55 13.04
C GLY A 77 -50.80 4.77 11.73
N VAL A 78 -50.01 4.99 10.69
CA VAL A 78 -50.11 4.32 9.40
C VAL A 78 -49.03 3.25 9.36
N VAL A 79 -49.39 2.02 9.00
CA VAL A 79 -48.45 0.93 8.75
C VAL A 79 -47.50 1.39 7.65
N ALA A 80 -46.29 1.81 8.02
CA ALA A 80 -45.30 2.24 7.05
C ALA A 80 -44.83 1.02 6.25
N GLU A 81 -45.18 0.97 4.96
CA GLU A 81 -44.58 0.01 4.03
C GLU A 81 -43.05 0.10 4.11
N ARG A 82 -42.38 -1.05 4.30
CA ARG A 82 -40.92 -1.13 4.23
C ARG A 82 -40.49 -0.95 2.78
N THR A 83 -40.33 0.29 2.34
CA THR A 83 -39.75 0.58 1.03
C THR A 83 -38.23 0.39 1.09
N LEU A 84 -37.68 -0.47 0.23
CA LEU A 84 -36.24 -0.63 0.06
C LEU A 84 -35.67 0.63 -0.60
N SER A 85 -35.07 1.53 0.19
CA SER A 85 -34.51 2.77 -0.35
C SER A 85 -33.02 2.88 -0.02
N TRP A 86 -32.17 2.67 -1.02
CA TRP A 86 -30.78 3.11 -0.97
C TRP A 86 -30.71 4.59 -1.31
N ASP A 87 -30.34 5.40 -0.33
CA ASP A 87 -29.89 6.76 -0.62
C ASP A 87 -28.55 6.67 -1.39
N SER A 88 -28.41 7.50 -2.42
CA SER A 88 -27.18 7.74 -3.18
C SER A 88 -25.96 7.86 -2.27
N THR A 89 -26.12 8.55 -1.14
CA THR A 89 -25.07 8.77 -0.13
C THR A 89 -24.55 7.49 0.50
N ARG A 90 -25.44 6.54 0.84
CA ARG A 90 -25.03 5.27 1.48
C ARG A 90 -24.43 4.31 0.45
N ALA A 91 -24.97 4.32 -0.78
CA ALA A 91 -24.44 3.52 -1.87
C ALA A 91 -23.02 3.95 -2.24
N ASP A 92 -22.76 5.26 -2.21
CA ASP A 92 -21.43 5.81 -2.48
C ASP A 92 -20.39 5.43 -1.44
N ALA A 93 -20.80 5.24 -0.18
CA ALA A 93 -19.91 4.76 0.88
C ALA A 93 -19.39 3.34 0.65
N LEU A 94 -20.08 2.53 -0.16
CA LEU A 94 -19.66 1.16 -0.48
C LEU A 94 -18.72 1.07 -1.69
N ARG A 95 -18.52 2.17 -2.44
CA ARG A 95 -17.63 2.17 -3.62
C ARG A 95 -16.21 1.68 -3.35
N PRO A 96 -15.57 1.96 -2.20
CA PRO A 96 -14.25 1.40 -1.88
C PRO A 96 -14.18 -0.13 -1.98
N LEU A 97 -15.28 -0.85 -1.75
CA LEU A 97 -15.30 -2.32 -1.82
C LEU A 97 -15.02 -2.85 -3.23
N TYR A 98 -15.18 -2.05 -4.29
CA TYR A 98 -14.76 -2.47 -5.64
C TYR A 98 -13.25 -2.70 -5.74
N ALA A 99 -12.44 -2.04 -4.91
CA ALA A 99 -10.99 -2.27 -4.87
C ALA A 99 -10.64 -3.71 -4.48
N LEU A 100 -11.52 -4.40 -3.74
CA LEU A 100 -11.35 -5.80 -3.36
C LEU A 100 -11.36 -6.75 -4.57
N ALA A 101 -11.80 -6.29 -5.75
CA ALA A 101 -11.64 -7.04 -6.99
C ALA A 101 -10.17 -7.35 -7.32
N LEU A 102 -9.21 -6.58 -6.77
CA LEU A 102 -7.79 -6.87 -6.88
C LEU A 102 -7.40 -8.22 -6.24
N LEU A 103 -8.20 -8.77 -5.33
CA LEU A 103 -7.95 -10.09 -4.75
C LEU A 103 -8.18 -11.25 -5.72
N LEU A 104 -8.78 -10.99 -6.88
CA LEU A 104 -8.88 -11.96 -7.96
C LEU A 104 -7.59 -12.03 -8.79
N VAL A 105 -6.81 -10.95 -8.81
CA VAL A 105 -5.61 -10.80 -9.66
C VAL A 105 -4.59 -11.93 -9.47
N PRO A 106 -4.27 -12.38 -8.24
CA PRO A 106 -3.35 -13.49 -8.02
C PRO A 106 -3.81 -14.80 -8.64
N TYR A 107 -5.12 -14.98 -8.83
CA TYR A 107 -5.71 -16.22 -9.32
C TYR A 107 -5.92 -16.23 -10.85
N LEU A 108 -5.49 -15.16 -11.55
CA LEU A 108 -5.55 -15.12 -13.00
C LEU A 108 -4.52 -16.09 -13.62
N PRO A 109 -4.85 -16.73 -14.76
CA PRO A 109 -4.04 -17.82 -15.29
C PRO A 109 -2.65 -17.40 -15.78
N TRP A 110 -2.41 -16.13 -16.12
CA TRP A 110 -1.13 -15.68 -16.72
C TRP A 110 -0.46 -14.52 -15.99
N LEU A 111 -1.23 -13.60 -15.39
CA LEU A 111 -0.71 -12.36 -14.84
C LEU A 111 0.28 -12.55 -13.68
N PRO A 112 0.04 -13.44 -12.70
CA PRO A 112 0.99 -13.69 -11.61
C PRO A 112 2.28 -14.39 -12.04
N ASP A 113 2.37 -14.93 -13.27
CA ASP A 113 3.64 -15.46 -13.81
C ASP A 113 4.49 -14.35 -14.38
N ARG A 114 3.85 -13.36 -15.01
CA ARG A 114 4.53 -12.18 -15.56
C ARG A 114 4.92 -11.18 -14.48
N VAL A 115 4.10 -11.06 -13.45
CA VAL A 115 4.29 -10.09 -12.36
C VAL A 115 4.18 -10.83 -11.02
N PRO A 116 5.24 -11.51 -10.56
CA PRO A 116 5.21 -12.29 -9.32
C PRO A 116 4.80 -11.47 -8.09
N ALA A 117 5.06 -10.16 -8.10
CA ALA A 117 4.68 -9.25 -7.02
C ALA A 117 3.18 -9.28 -6.69
N VAL A 118 2.29 -9.52 -7.67
CA VAL A 118 0.84 -9.56 -7.40
C VAL A 118 0.45 -10.72 -6.49
N ARG A 119 1.28 -11.77 -6.38
CA ARG A 119 1.04 -12.92 -5.51
C ARG A 119 0.98 -12.53 -4.03
N ILE A 120 1.55 -11.39 -3.64
CA ILE A 120 1.44 -10.86 -2.27
C ILE A 120 -0.02 -10.69 -1.82
N LEU A 121 -0.92 -10.40 -2.77
CA LEU A 121 -2.36 -10.25 -2.53
C LEU A 121 -3.07 -11.59 -2.29
N ALA A 122 -2.46 -12.74 -2.60
CA ALA A 122 -2.95 -14.04 -2.14
C ALA A 122 -2.43 -14.39 -0.73
N GLY A 123 -1.30 -13.80 -0.32
CA GLY A 123 -0.69 -13.94 1.00
C GLY A 123 -1.12 -12.86 1.99
N PRO A 124 -0.22 -12.34 2.85
CA PRO A 124 -0.55 -11.33 3.86
C PRO A 124 -1.13 -10.02 3.31
N GLY A 125 -0.81 -9.67 2.05
CA GLY A 125 -1.26 -8.44 1.40
C GLY A 125 -2.79 -8.32 1.28
N ARG A 126 -3.52 -9.44 1.30
CA ARG A 126 -5.00 -9.41 1.25
C ARG A 126 -5.63 -8.68 2.43
N TRP A 127 -5.05 -8.84 3.62
CA TRP A 127 -5.59 -8.25 4.83
C TRP A 127 -5.40 -6.74 4.86
N TRP A 128 -4.29 -6.26 4.28
CA TRP A 128 -4.07 -4.83 4.08
C TRP A 128 -5.13 -4.23 3.16
N LEU A 129 -5.43 -4.90 2.04
CA LEU A 129 -6.47 -4.42 1.12
C LEU A 129 -7.86 -4.39 1.78
N TRP A 130 -8.19 -5.40 2.59
CA TRP A 130 -9.42 -5.39 3.39
C TRP A 130 -9.43 -4.25 4.41
N ALA A 131 -8.35 -4.03 5.13
CA ALA A 131 -8.23 -2.98 6.13
C ALA A 131 -8.41 -1.59 5.49
N VAL A 132 -7.78 -1.35 4.33
CA VAL A 132 -7.93 -0.10 3.57
C VAL A 132 -9.37 0.06 3.10
N ALA A 133 -9.95 -0.95 2.42
CA ALA A 133 -11.32 -0.84 1.89
C ALA A 133 -12.37 -0.64 2.98
N ILE A 134 -12.31 -1.42 4.07
CA ILE A 134 -13.23 -1.27 5.21
C ILE A 134 -13.00 0.07 5.91
N GLY A 135 -11.74 0.46 6.12
CA GLY A 135 -11.38 1.75 6.70
C GLY A 135 -11.98 2.91 5.91
N GLN A 136 -11.91 2.86 4.58
CA GLN A 136 -12.51 3.85 3.68
C GLN A 136 -14.05 3.86 3.78
N VAL A 137 -14.71 2.70 3.85
CA VAL A 137 -16.17 2.62 4.06
C VAL A 137 -16.57 3.25 5.40
N ILE A 138 -15.90 2.86 6.49
CA ILE A 138 -16.15 3.39 7.84
C ILE A 138 -15.92 4.90 7.86
N TRP A 139 -14.83 5.37 7.25
CA TRP A 139 -14.49 6.78 7.18
C TRP A 139 -15.54 7.61 6.43
N ILE A 140 -16.00 7.13 5.27
CA ILE A 140 -17.07 7.80 4.52
C ILE A 140 -18.36 7.81 5.35
N LEU A 141 -18.73 6.72 6.02
CA LEU A 141 -19.92 6.70 6.87
C LEU A 141 -19.78 7.63 8.09
N ALA A 142 -18.63 7.63 8.77
CA ALA A 142 -18.35 8.44 9.95
C ALA A 142 -18.39 9.94 9.64
N SER A 143 -17.73 10.35 8.55
CA SER A 143 -17.73 11.76 8.10
C SER A 143 -19.15 12.29 7.80
N ARG A 144 -20.11 11.40 7.51
CA ARG A 144 -21.51 11.73 7.19
C ARG A 144 -22.41 11.84 8.41
N ILE A 145 -22.08 11.16 9.51
CA ILE A 145 -22.79 11.27 10.81
C ILE A 145 -22.48 12.62 11.49
N GLY A 146 -21.75 13.51 10.82
CA GLY A 146 -21.32 14.78 11.38
C GLY A 146 -20.13 14.62 12.31
N TRP A 147 -19.43 13.48 12.26
CA TRP A 147 -18.12 13.33 12.87
C TRP A 147 -17.12 14.18 12.09
N LYS A 148 -17.16 15.48 12.35
CA LYS A 148 -16.20 16.45 11.86
C LYS A 148 -15.00 16.32 12.78
N PHE A 149 -14.04 15.49 12.39
CA PHE A 149 -12.70 15.58 12.96
C PHE A 149 -12.13 16.94 12.53
N GLN A 150 -12.40 17.98 13.31
CA GLN A 150 -11.76 19.29 13.17
C GLN A 150 -10.36 19.20 13.81
N LEU A 151 -9.52 18.30 13.29
CA LEU A 151 -8.10 18.37 13.62
C LEU A 151 -7.53 19.57 12.87
N ASP A 152 -6.76 20.40 13.57
CA ASP A 152 -5.95 21.43 12.92
C ASP A 152 -5.14 20.76 11.80
N ARG A 153 -5.09 21.40 10.61
CA ARG A 153 -4.36 20.90 9.45
C ARG A 153 -2.92 20.50 9.80
N ARG A 154 -2.26 21.22 10.69
CA ARG A 154 -0.91 20.91 11.19
C ARG A 154 -0.90 19.61 11.99
N ILE A 155 -1.80 19.47 12.96
CA ILE A 155 -1.90 18.26 13.78
C ILE A 155 -2.24 17.05 12.89
N ALA A 156 -3.13 17.22 11.92
CA ALA A 156 -3.48 16.16 10.97
C ALA A 156 -2.26 15.74 10.14
N SER A 157 -1.49 16.70 9.63
CA SER A 157 -0.28 16.41 8.85
C SER A 157 0.77 15.67 9.67
N PHE A 158 0.97 16.04 10.93
CA PHE A 158 1.85 15.31 11.85
C PHE A 158 1.32 13.91 12.18
N ALA A 159 0.01 13.73 12.28
CA ALA A 159 -0.59 12.41 12.46
C ALA A 159 -0.37 11.53 11.22
N ILE A 160 -0.59 12.06 10.01
CA ILE A 160 -0.32 11.36 8.74
C ILE A 160 1.16 10.96 8.65
N PHE A 161 2.07 11.89 8.94
CA PHE A 161 3.51 11.60 9.02
C PHE A 161 3.81 10.48 10.02
N GLY A 162 3.30 10.60 11.26
CA GLY A 162 3.58 9.66 12.35
C GLY A 162 3.04 8.27 12.06
N VAL A 163 1.84 8.16 11.50
CA VAL A 163 1.25 6.87 11.10
C VAL A 163 2.04 6.25 9.94
N SER A 164 2.39 7.03 8.92
CA SER A 164 3.17 6.53 7.77
C SER A 164 4.55 6.03 8.23
N LEU A 165 5.23 6.81 9.06
CA LEU A 165 6.51 6.43 9.65
C LEU A 165 6.40 5.14 10.50
N ALA A 166 5.34 4.99 11.30
CA ALA A 166 5.11 3.78 12.09
C ALA A 166 4.87 2.55 11.20
N VAL A 167 4.14 2.70 10.08
CA VAL A 167 3.93 1.63 9.10
C VAL A 167 5.26 1.24 8.44
N TYR A 168 6.05 2.21 7.98
CA TYR A 168 7.36 1.92 7.39
C TYR A 168 8.34 1.28 8.38
N ALA A 169 8.41 1.81 9.62
CA ALA A 169 9.24 1.28 10.67
C ALA A 169 8.86 -0.15 11.07
N SER A 170 7.55 -0.43 11.19
CA SER A 170 7.07 -1.78 11.53
C SER A 170 7.32 -2.79 10.40
N THR A 171 7.24 -2.35 9.15
CA THR A 171 7.59 -3.16 7.98
C THR A 171 9.08 -3.47 7.99
N TRP A 172 9.92 -2.45 8.17
CA TRP A 172 11.36 -2.61 8.27
C TRP A 172 11.78 -3.53 9.42
N ALA A 173 11.21 -3.36 10.61
CA ALA A 173 11.51 -4.20 11.77
C ALA A 173 11.25 -5.70 11.48
N GLN A 174 10.29 -6.02 10.62
CA GLN A 174 10.01 -7.38 10.19
C GLN A 174 10.98 -7.86 9.09
N VAL A 175 11.20 -7.06 8.04
CA VAL A 175 11.99 -7.53 6.88
C VAL A 175 13.50 -7.48 7.11
N SER A 176 13.99 -6.57 7.96
CA SER A 176 15.43 -6.43 8.26
C SER A 176 16.03 -7.66 8.95
N GLN A 177 15.21 -8.49 9.59
CA GLN A 177 15.66 -9.72 10.26
C GLN A 177 15.93 -10.87 9.29
N THR A 178 15.57 -10.72 8.02
CA THR A 178 15.65 -11.80 7.03
C THR A 178 17.05 -12.01 6.43
N GLY A 179 18.02 -11.14 6.75
CA GLY A 179 19.37 -11.19 6.20
C GLY A 179 19.51 -10.78 4.73
N PHE A 180 18.39 -10.42 4.07
CA PHE A 180 18.38 -9.97 2.67
C PHE A 180 18.76 -8.50 2.48
N PHE A 181 18.84 -7.72 3.56
CA PHE A 181 19.06 -6.27 3.52
C PHE A 181 20.37 -5.88 4.24
N PRO A 182 21.14 -4.92 3.71
CA PRO A 182 20.94 -4.22 2.43
C PRO A 182 21.12 -5.15 1.22
N GLY A 183 20.36 -4.90 0.16
CA GLY A 183 20.32 -5.75 -1.04
C GLY A 183 20.20 -4.97 -2.35
N GLY A 184 20.40 -5.66 -3.48
CA GLY A 184 20.39 -5.01 -4.80
C GLY A 184 21.43 -3.88 -4.90
N ASP A 185 21.00 -2.70 -5.31
CA ASP A 185 21.86 -1.52 -5.50
C ASP A 185 22.20 -0.80 -4.18
N GLU A 186 21.48 -1.07 -3.08
CA GLU A 186 21.64 -0.39 -1.79
C GLU A 186 23.10 -0.37 -1.28
N PRO A 187 23.83 -1.49 -1.19
CA PRO A 187 25.21 -1.47 -0.72
C PRO A 187 26.13 -0.64 -1.62
N HIS A 188 25.85 -0.55 -2.93
CA HIS A 188 26.65 0.25 -3.84
C HIS A 188 26.47 1.77 -3.63
N TYR A 189 25.27 2.23 -3.31
CA TYR A 189 25.04 3.63 -2.91
C TYR A 189 25.72 3.97 -1.56
N LEU A 190 25.75 3.02 -0.63
CA LEU A 190 26.42 3.19 0.66
C LEU A 190 27.94 3.27 0.51
N VAL A 191 28.55 2.53 -0.43
CA VAL A 191 29.98 2.68 -0.73
C VAL A 191 30.31 4.07 -1.24
N ILE A 192 29.51 4.65 -2.14
CA ILE A 192 29.71 6.04 -2.60
C ILE A 192 29.63 7.01 -1.41
N THR A 193 28.69 6.75 -0.48
CA THR A 193 28.53 7.55 0.74
C THR A 193 29.76 7.45 1.65
N GLN A 194 30.34 6.24 1.81
CA GLN A 194 31.57 6.03 2.58
C GLN A 194 32.77 6.74 1.94
N SER A 195 32.95 6.60 0.62
CA SER A 195 33.98 7.30 -0.15
C SER A 195 33.89 8.82 0.05
N LEU A 196 32.69 9.39 -0.07
CA LEU A 196 32.47 10.82 0.14
C LEU A 196 32.83 11.28 1.56
N LEU A 197 32.45 10.50 2.58
CA LEU A 197 32.65 10.87 3.98
C LEU A 197 34.09 10.65 4.47
N ARG A 198 34.75 9.57 4.02
CA ARG A 198 36.06 9.13 4.54
C ARG A 198 37.21 9.53 3.63
N ASP A 199 37.00 9.41 2.33
CA ASP A 199 38.03 9.61 1.32
C ASP A 199 37.88 10.99 0.62
N HIS A 200 36.76 11.68 0.84
CA HIS A 200 36.43 12.98 0.27
C HIS A 200 36.47 13.02 -1.26
N ASP A 201 36.15 11.88 -1.90
CA ASP A 201 36.03 11.75 -3.34
C ASP A 201 34.85 10.85 -3.73
N PHE A 202 34.82 10.41 -4.99
CA PHE A 202 33.80 9.48 -5.51
C PHE A 202 34.45 8.22 -6.11
N LYS A 203 35.72 7.98 -5.81
CA LYS A 203 36.43 6.79 -6.26
C LYS A 203 36.05 5.66 -5.33
N ILE A 204 35.66 4.52 -5.89
CA ILE A 204 35.12 3.42 -5.08
C ILE A 204 36.06 2.21 -5.01
N GLU A 205 37.11 2.17 -5.82
CA GLU A 205 38.00 1.00 -5.92
C GLU A 205 38.64 0.65 -4.58
N ASN A 206 39.24 1.66 -3.94
CA ASN A 206 39.90 1.54 -2.64
C ASN A 206 38.92 1.08 -1.54
N ASN A 207 37.67 1.56 -1.53
CA ASN A 207 36.66 1.10 -0.56
C ASN A 207 36.34 -0.40 -0.74
N HIS A 208 36.31 -0.87 -1.99
CA HIS A 208 36.07 -2.29 -2.28
C HIS A 208 37.27 -3.17 -1.92
N GLU A 209 38.48 -2.69 -2.16
CA GLU A 209 39.73 -3.38 -1.80
C GLU A 209 39.91 -3.49 -0.28
N ARG A 210 39.60 -2.41 0.45
CA ARG A 210 39.64 -2.40 1.93
C ARG A 210 38.49 -3.17 2.57
N GLY A 211 37.41 -3.42 1.83
CA GLY A 211 36.21 -4.07 2.35
C GLY A 211 35.39 -3.17 3.27
N ASP A 212 35.40 -1.84 3.06
CA ASP A 212 34.69 -0.86 3.90
C ASP A 212 33.18 -1.17 4.01
N TYR A 213 32.60 -1.81 2.98
CA TYR A 213 31.19 -2.22 2.94
C TYR A 213 30.83 -3.30 3.97
N ALA A 214 31.81 -3.97 4.60
CA ALA A 214 31.58 -5.00 5.60
C ALA A 214 30.79 -4.48 6.83
N GLU A 215 30.72 -3.17 7.03
CA GLU A 215 29.90 -2.51 8.06
C GLU A 215 28.40 -2.80 7.93
N TYR A 216 27.93 -3.09 6.71
CA TYR A 216 26.50 -3.29 6.44
C TYR A 216 26.25 -4.45 5.47
N PHE A 217 27.25 -4.92 4.74
CA PHE A 217 27.11 -6.01 3.77
C PHE A 217 28.17 -7.09 4.01
N PRO A 218 27.78 -8.26 4.58
CA PRO A 218 28.75 -9.25 5.09
C PRO A 218 29.43 -10.08 3.98
N SER A 219 28.89 -10.06 2.77
CA SER A 219 29.43 -10.81 1.63
C SER A 219 30.35 -9.95 0.78
N ARG A 220 31.18 -10.57 -0.06
CA ARG A 220 32.03 -9.83 -0.99
C ARG A 220 31.17 -9.03 -1.97
N LEU A 221 31.27 -7.70 -1.91
CA LEU A 221 30.65 -6.78 -2.86
C LEU A 221 31.63 -6.53 -4.01
N ARG A 222 31.18 -6.72 -5.26
CA ARG A 222 31.99 -6.35 -6.43
C ARG A 222 31.72 -4.88 -6.76
N PRO A 223 32.73 -4.11 -7.22
CA PRO A 223 32.49 -2.75 -7.68
C PRO A 223 31.66 -2.74 -8.96
N ASP A 224 30.62 -1.90 -8.95
CA ASP A 224 29.72 -1.71 -10.10
C ASP A 224 30.15 -0.47 -10.88
N TYR A 225 30.82 -0.71 -12.01
CA TYR A 225 31.35 0.33 -12.91
C TYR A 225 31.25 -0.14 -14.37
N ARG A 226 31.15 0.79 -15.33
CA ARG A 226 31.14 0.46 -16.76
C ARG A 226 32.53 0.45 -17.39
N ALA A 227 33.32 1.46 -17.04
CA ALA A 227 34.68 1.65 -17.51
C ALA A 227 35.42 2.49 -16.47
N ARG A 228 36.74 2.38 -16.46
CA ARG A 228 37.59 3.28 -15.67
C ARG A 228 37.48 4.72 -16.19
N GLY A 229 37.62 5.67 -15.29
CA GLY A 229 37.74 7.09 -15.63
C GLY A 229 39.00 7.35 -16.45
N ARG A 230 39.12 8.56 -17.02
CA ARG A 230 40.32 8.98 -17.78
C ARG A 230 41.60 8.94 -16.94
N ASN A 231 41.47 9.01 -15.63
CA ASN A 231 42.53 8.91 -14.63
C ASN A 231 42.82 7.45 -14.20
N GLY A 232 42.17 6.46 -14.80
CA GLY A 232 42.33 5.05 -14.44
C GLY A 232 41.51 4.61 -13.22
N GLU A 233 40.78 5.50 -12.55
CA GLU A 233 40.03 5.21 -11.32
C GLU A 233 38.68 4.56 -11.61
N ILE A 234 38.14 3.80 -10.65
CA ILE A 234 36.79 3.24 -10.74
C ILE A 234 35.77 4.19 -10.10
N TYR A 235 34.74 4.52 -10.88
CA TYR A 235 33.58 5.29 -10.45
C TYR A 235 32.32 4.43 -10.56
N SER A 236 31.40 4.64 -9.62
CA SER A 236 30.12 3.94 -9.61
C SER A 236 29.27 4.25 -10.84
N ILE A 237 28.54 3.25 -11.33
CA ILE A 237 27.45 3.47 -12.30
C ILE A 237 26.24 4.15 -11.69
N HIS A 238 26.10 4.11 -10.36
CA HIS A 238 24.93 4.63 -9.66
C HIS A 238 25.06 6.16 -9.45
N PRO A 239 23.95 6.93 -9.59
CA PRO A 239 23.97 8.38 -9.39
C PRO A 239 24.39 8.83 -7.99
N VAL A 240 25.15 9.92 -7.90
CA VAL A 240 25.69 10.46 -6.62
C VAL A 240 24.68 11.24 -5.79
N GLY A 241 23.51 11.56 -6.33
CA GLY A 241 22.52 12.40 -5.64
C GLY A 241 22.02 11.82 -4.32
N LEU A 242 21.61 10.55 -4.31
CA LEU A 242 21.19 9.86 -3.09
C LEU A 242 22.34 9.72 -2.08
N PRO A 243 23.56 9.28 -2.45
CA PRO A 243 24.71 9.24 -1.55
C PRO A 243 25.01 10.56 -0.85
N ILE A 244 24.99 11.68 -1.59
CA ILE A 244 25.22 13.01 -1.03
C ILE A 244 24.14 13.36 0.00
N LEU A 245 22.87 13.10 -0.31
CA LEU A 245 21.75 13.34 0.61
C LEU A 245 21.78 12.43 1.84
N ALA A 246 22.24 11.19 1.68
CA ALA A 246 22.33 10.21 2.75
C ALA A 246 23.55 10.41 3.66
N ALA A 247 24.58 11.12 3.19
CA ALA A 247 25.85 11.29 3.91
C ALA A 247 25.70 11.82 5.35
N PRO A 248 24.88 12.86 5.65
CA PRO A 248 24.70 13.32 7.03
C PRO A 248 24.08 12.23 7.93
N ALA A 249 23.11 11.48 7.40
CA ALA A 249 22.48 10.39 8.15
C ALA A 249 23.48 9.24 8.39
N TYR A 250 24.25 8.86 7.36
CA TYR A 250 25.27 7.82 7.49
C TYR A 250 26.35 8.22 8.52
N ALA A 251 26.77 9.48 8.54
CA ALA A 251 27.73 9.98 9.52
C ALA A 251 27.19 9.90 10.97
N LEU A 252 25.87 10.08 11.17
CA LEU A 252 25.25 10.06 12.50
C LEU A 252 25.01 8.65 13.06
N GLY A 253 24.79 7.65 12.22
CA GLY A 253 24.43 6.31 12.70
C GLY A 253 24.53 5.18 11.67
N GLY A 254 25.38 5.35 10.66
CA GLY A 254 25.64 4.39 9.60
C GLY A 254 24.39 4.01 8.81
N TYR A 255 24.35 2.75 8.36
CA TYR A 255 23.24 2.22 7.57
C TYR A 255 21.87 2.41 8.21
N ARG A 256 21.73 2.15 9.52
CA ARG A 256 20.45 2.27 10.23
C ARG A 256 19.91 3.71 10.19
N ALA A 257 20.78 4.70 10.34
CA ALA A 257 20.38 6.10 10.26
C ALA A 257 19.97 6.51 8.84
N VAL A 258 20.63 5.98 7.79
CA VAL A 258 20.19 6.18 6.40
C VAL A 258 18.80 5.61 6.16
N VAL A 259 18.51 4.40 6.65
CA VAL A 259 17.18 3.78 6.54
C VAL A 259 16.10 4.65 7.20
N TRP A 260 16.34 5.11 8.44
CA TRP A 260 15.42 6.00 9.14
C TRP A 260 15.23 7.34 8.43
N PHE A 261 16.31 7.91 7.87
CA PHE A 261 16.24 9.12 7.07
C PHE A 261 15.31 8.94 5.86
N LEU A 262 15.48 7.86 5.10
CA LEU A 262 14.64 7.58 3.93
C LEU A 262 13.17 7.33 4.31
N MET A 263 12.91 6.65 5.42
CA MET A 263 11.54 6.52 5.95
C MET A 263 10.92 7.86 6.34
N GLY A 264 11.73 8.75 6.94
CA GLY A 264 11.30 10.11 7.25
C GLY A 264 10.96 10.92 6.00
N VAL A 265 11.77 10.80 4.94
CA VAL A 265 11.50 11.44 3.65
C VAL A 265 10.21 10.89 3.03
N ALA A 266 10.01 9.58 3.04
CA ALA A 266 8.78 8.94 2.54
C ALA A 266 7.54 9.42 3.33
N ALA A 267 7.58 9.34 4.66
CA ALA A 267 6.48 9.79 5.51
C ALA A 267 6.20 11.30 5.37
N THR A 268 7.23 12.12 5.12
CA THR A 268 7.05 13.55 4.81
C THR A 268 6.34 13.73 3.48
N THR A 269 6.71 12.94 2.48
CA THR A 269 6.05 12.94 1.16
C THR A 269 4.57 12.59 1.28
N ASP A 270 4.21 11.61 2.12
CA ASP A 270 2.82 11.23 2.39
C ASP A 270 2.02 12.37 3.05
N ALA A 271 2.61 13.05 4.04
CA ALA A 271 1.99 14.20 4.67
C ALA A 271 1.81 15.38 3.71
N LEU A 272 2.78 15.62 2.82
CA LEU A 272 2.68 16.64 1.76
C LEU A 272 1.62 16.28 0.72
N LEU A 273 1.53 15.02 0.31
CA LEU A 273 0.50 14.52 -0.60
C LEU A 273 -0.90 14.69 0.01
N TRP A 274 -1.06 14.36 1.28
CA TRP A 274 -2.31 14.57 2.01
C TRP A 274 -2.68 16.07 2.06
N LEU A 275 -1.71 16.93 2.42
CA LEU A 275 -1.90 18.38 2.44
C LEU A 275 -2.29 18.92 1.07
N TRP A 276 -1.62 18.46 0.01
CA TRP A 276 -1.90 18.90 -1.35
C TRP A 276 -3.29 18.46 -1.81
N THR A 277 -3.69 17.23 -1.50
CA THR A 277 -5.04 16.75 -1.79
C THR A 277 -6.09 17.55 -1.02
N LEU A 278 -5.83 17.88 0.24
CA LEU A 278 -6.71 18.71 1.07
C LEU A 278 -6.86 20.12 0.47
N THR A 279 -5.77 20.75 0.04
CA THR A 279 -5.83 22.11 -0.54
C THR A 279 -6.52 22.13 -1.90
N LEU A 280 -6.30 21.09 -2.72
CA LEU A 280 -6.94 20.97 -4.03
C LEU A 280 -8.44 20.69 -3.94
N THR A 281 -8.87 19.83 -3.01
CA THR A 281 -10.26 19.35 -2.94
C THR A 281 -11.11 20.05 -1.89
N GLY A 282 -10.49 20.75 -0.94
CA GLY A 282 -11.17 21.26 0.26
C GLY A 282 -11.72 20.18 1.19
N SER A 283 -11.39 18.90 0.94
CA SER A 283 -12.00 17.76 1.62
C SER A 283 -10.94 16.93 2.35
N GLY A 284 -10.94 17.00 3.69
CA GLY A 284 -10.12 16.12 4.52
C GLY A 284 -10.42 14.65 4.30
N ALA A 285 -11.65 14.32 3.91
CA ALA A 285 -12.00 12.95 3.58
C ALA A 285 -11.37 12.46 2.28
N ALA A 286 -11.33 13.30 1.24
CA ALA A 286 -10.65 12.97 -0.01
C ALA A 286 -9.13 12.86 0.18
N ALA A 287 -8.55 13.75 1.00
CA ALA A 287 -7.13 13.72 1.34
C ALA A 287 -6.74 12.43 2.08
N THR A 288 -7.48 12.06 3.12
CA THR A 288 -7.22 10.81 3.87
C THR A 288 -7.45 9.58 3.01
N PHE A 289 -8.46 9.61 2.12
CA PHE A 289 -8.69 8.54 1.17
C PHE A 289 -7.50 8.37 0.21
N ALA A 290 -6.99 9.46 -0.36
CA ALA A 290 -5.87 9.44 -1.30
C ALA A 290 -4.55 8.99 -0.65
N TRP A 291 -4.32 9.38 0.60
CA TRP A 291 -3.16 8.93 1.37
C TRP A 291 -3.21 7.42 1.72
N ALA A 292 -4.40 6.91 2.03
CA ALA A 292 -4.57 5.51 2.45
C ALA A 292 -4.67 4.51 1.27
N ALA A 293 -4.82 4.99 0.03
CA ALA A 293 -5.01 4.19 -1.17
C ALA A 293 -3.69 3.76 -1.78
#